data_AF-A0A3P7IQI0-F1
#
_entry.id   AF-A0A3P7IQI0-F1
#
_cell.length_a   1.000
_cell.length_b   1.000
_cell.length_c   1.000
_cell.angle_alpha   90.00
_cell.angle_beta   90.00
_cell.angle_gamma   90.00
#
_symmetry.space_group_name_H-M   'P 1'
#
loop_
_entity.id
_entity.type
_entity.pdbx_description
1 polymer ?
#
loop_
_entity_poly.entity_id
_entity_poly.type
_entity_poly.pdbx_seq_one_letter_code
_entity_poly.pdbx_strand_id
1 'polypeptide(L)'
;MCNVNVNAGGDDGRESRGSSQQSDRRYWSRLLNVFIVYWSQTIFAAAFGLALLYMTVLGFDGIAIGYGKSQGLSATWLGILRSIGSACGIAGVLTYTTLETNIGVRRTGLIGLLTQQFPLYVCIASIWLPGSPFDPFNYFEELTLPMWWKQFKDAFRFTPTNRTETVTIDWSTWTSNGHSIISVFALLMGIAFARFGRLYMADLSITQIMQEMVPERQRGTVFGVQDSACQFFSVLKDLMVIILPDPRTFGVLIIVSVLFVIFGFIFYICYLIKTRHHSTGYKRSSNAIVESSPLMQSGKDDEISAEQRENKTNT
;
A
#
# COMPACT_ATOMS: atom_id res chain seq x y z
N MET A 1 60.14 -47.28 2.60
CA MET A 1 60.01 -46.17 3.56
C MET A 1 60.10 -44.87 2.80
N CYS A 2 59.07 -44.04 2.95
CA CYS A 2 58.94 -42.62 2.60
C CYS A 2 59.54 -42.08 1.29
N ASN A 3 58.66 -41.62 0.40
CA ASN A 3 58.86 -40.32 -0.23
C ASN A 3 57.53 -39.58 -0.30
N VAL A 4 57.32 -38.65 0.64
CA VAL A 4 56.18 -37.73 0.67
C VAL A 4 56.54 -36.57 -0.24
N ASN A 5 55.93 -36.51 -1.42
CA ASN A 5 56.09 -35.36 -2.31
C ASN A 5 55.19 -34.22 -1.82
N VAL A 6 55.78 -33.29 -1.08
CA VAL A 6 55.15 -32.01 -0.71
C VAL A 6 55.31 -31.09 -1.90
N ASN A 7 54.26 -30.96 -2.73
CA ASN A 7 54.12 -29.81 -3.61
C ASN A 7 52.64 -29.55 -3.90
N ALA A 8 51.96 -28.90 -2.96
CA ALA A 8 50.64 -28.32 -3.15
C ALA A 8 50.60 -27.00 -2.37
N GLY A 9 50.95 -25.92 -3.05
CA GLY A 9 50.96 -24.58 -2.47
C GLY A 9 51.16 -23.57 -3.58
N GLY A 10 50.08 -23.21 -4.28
CA GLY A 10 50.19 -22.16 -5.30
C GLY A 10 48.93 -21.78 -6.07
N ASP A 11 47.94 -22.66 -6.28
CA ASP A 11 46.87 -22.40 -7.27
C ASP A 11 45.42 -22.44 -6.75
N ASP A 12 45.20 -22.71 -5.46
CA ASP A 12 43.84 -22.77 -4.88
C ASP A 12 43.12 -21.41 -4.79
N GLY A 13 43.88 -20.30 -4.93
CA GLY A 13 43.36 -18.94 -4.79
C GLY A 13 42.69 -18.35 -6.05
N ARG A 14 42.97 -18.89 -7.24
CA ARG A 14 42.42 -18.37 -8.52
C ARG A 14 41.16 -19.12 -8.96
N GLU A 15 41.10 -20.43 -8.82
CA GLU A 15 39.87 -21.20 -9.10
C GLU A 15 38.74 -20.89 -8.10
N SER A 16 39.08 -20.68 -6.82
CA SER A 16 38.11 -20.27 -5.78
C SER A 16 37.51 -18.88 -6.03
N ARG A 17 38.26 -17.97 -6.68
CA ARG A 17 37.77 -16.64 -7.09
C ARG A 17 36.90 -16.69 -8.35
N GLY A 18 37.19 -17.60 -9.28
CA GLY A 18 36.39 -17.81 -10.49
C GLY A 18 35.04 -18.45 -10.20
N SER A 19 34.99 -19.44 -9.31
CA SER A 19 33.75 -20.12 -8.90
C SER A 19 32.83 -19.22 -8.07
N SER A 20 33.38 -18.37 -7.18
CA SER A 20 32.63 -17.37 -6.43
C SER A 20 32.07 -16.26 -7.34
N GLN A 21 32.88 -15.67 -8.23
CA GLN A 21 32.38 -14.68 -9.19
C GLN A 21 31.32 -15.25 -10.15
N GLN A 22 31.46 -16.51 -10.59
CA GLN A 22 30.50 -17.13 -11.50
C GLN A 22 29.20 -17.53 -10.78
N SER A 23 29.27 -17.90 -9.50
CA SER A 23 28.12 -18.10 -8.62
C SER A 23 27.36 -16.79 -8.39
N ASP A 24 28.08 -15.70 -8.09
CA ASP A 24 27.49 -14.38 -7.88
C ASP A 24 26.79 -13.87 -9.14
N ARG A 25 27.44 -13.97 -10.30
CA ARG A 25 26.84 -13.54 -11.58
C ARG A 25 25.58 -14.33 -11.93
N ARG A 26 25.56 -15.63 -11.59
CA ARG A 26 24.39 -16.52 -11.77
C ARG A 26 23.28 -16.22 -10.76
N TYR A 27 23.62 -15.78 -9.55
CA TYR A 27 22.67 -15.35 -8.54
C TYR A 27 21.99 -14.02 -8.93
N TRP A 28 22.78 -12.99 -9.29
CA TRP A 28 22.26 -11.71 -9.75
C TRP A 28 21.41 -11.83 -11.02
N SER A 29 21.78 -12.68 -11.97
CA SER A 29 20.95 -12.94 -13.15
C SER A 29 19.63 -13.63 -12.80
N ARG A 30 19.61 -14.54 -11.82
CA ARG A 30 18.37 -15.14 -11.31
C ARG A 30 17.48 -14.10 -10.63
N LEU A 31 18.04 -13.23 -9.79
CA LEU A 31 17.29 -12.14 -9.17
C LEU A 31 16.69 -11.20 -10.22
N LEU A 32 17.49 -10.75 -11.18
CA LEU A 32 17.00 -9.89 -12.26
C LEU A 32 15.90 -10.57 -13.07
N ASN A 33 16.01 -11.86 -13.37
CA ASN A 33 14.94 -12.60 -14.03
C ASN A 33 13.64 -12.63 -13.21
N VAL A 34 13.73 -12.78 -11.90
CA VAL A 34 12.57 -12.73 -10.99
C VAL A 34 11.90 -11.36 -11.02
N PHE A 35 12.69 -10.28 -10.98
CA PHE A 35 12.17 -8.91 -11.11
C PHE A 35 11.57 -8.64 -12.49
N ILE A 36 12.18 -9.14 -13.57
CA ILE A 36 11.67 -9.00 -14.93
C ILE A 36 10.33 -9.73 -15.07
N VAL A 37 10.20 -10.94 -14.51
CA VAL A 37 8.94 -11.70 -14.51
C VAL A 37 7.85 -10.96 -13.73
N TYR A 38 8.19 -10.33 -12.60
CA TYR A 38 7.28 -9.49 -11.83
C TYR A 38 6.82 -8.25 -12.62
N TRP A 39 7.75 -7.54 -13.26
CA TRP A 39 7.46 -6.33 -14.05
C TRP A 39 6.63 -6.63 -15.31
N SER A 40 6.78 -7.83 -15.86
CA SER A 40 6.06 -8.28 -17.05
C SER A 40 4.59 -8.61 -16.77
N GLN A 41 4.18 -8.73 -15.50
CA GLN A 41 2.79 -9.03 -15.16
C GLN A 41 1.86 -7.86 -15.47
N THR A 42 0.69 -8.14 -16.03
CA THR A 42 -0.35 -7.14 -16.31
C THR A 42 -0.88 -6.44 -15.06
N ILE A 43 -0.72 -7.07 -13.90
CA ILE A 43 -1.16 -6.62 -12.57
C ILE A 43 -0.15 -5.67 -11.92
N PHE A 44 1.05 -5.51 -12.49
CA PHE A 44 2.14 -4.73 -11.90
C PHE A 44 1.69 -3.35 -11.41
N ALA A 45 0.86 -2.63 -12.18
CA ALA A 45 0.36 -1.31 -11.79
C ALA A 45 -0.50 -1.35 -10.52
N ALA A 46 -1.36 -2.36 -10.33
CA ALA A 46 -2.13 -2.51 -9.09
C ALA A 46 -1.26 -2.94 -7.91
N ALA A 47 -0.33 -3.87 -8.14
CA ALA A 47 0.60 -4.36 -7.12
C ALA A 47 1.58 -3.26 -6.65
N PHE A 48 2.09 -2.45 -7.57
CA PHE A 48 2.90 -1.28 -7.26
C PHE A 48 2.08 -0.20 -6.52
N GLY A 49 0.83 0.03 -6.93
CA GLY A 49 -0.09 0.90 -6.21
C GLY A 49 -0.27 0.46 -4.76
N LEU A 50 -0.45 -0.85 -4.51
CA LEU A 50 -0.49 -1.41 -3.16
C LEU A 50 0.81 -1.17 -2.41
N ALA A 51 1.98 -1.35 -3.03
CA ALA A 51 3.26 -1.09 -2.37
C ALA A 51 3.39 0.38 -1.92
N LEU A 52 2.90 1.35 -2.72
CA LEU A 52 2.84 2.75 -2.32
C LEU A 52 1.90 3.00 -1.13
N LEU A 53 0.81 2.23 -1.00
CA LEU A 53 -0.09 2.31 0.15
C LEU A 53 0.60 1.91 1.47
N TYR A 54 1.66 1.11 1.44
CA TYR A 54 2.46 0.75 2.62
C TYR A 54 3.37 1.89 3.09
N MET A 55 3.64 2.89 2.24
CA MET A 55 4.36 4.12 2.60
C MET A 55 3.46 5.09 3.39
N THR A 56 3.03 4.67 4.58
CA THR A 56 2.05 5.44 5.36
C THR A 56 2.29 5.54 6.85
N VAL A 57 2.45 6.76 7.34
CA VAL A 57 2.55 7.01 8.78
C VAL A 57 1.19 6.96 9.48
N LEU A 58 0.09 6.98 8.71
CA LEU A 58 -1.29 6.97 9.20
C LEU A 58 -1.80 5.58 9.64
N GLY A 59 -0.90 4.71 10.09
CA GLY A 59 -1.25 3.48 10.78
C GLY A 59 -1.53 3.75 12.26
N PHE A 60 -2.46 3.03 12.88
CA PHE A 60 -2.63 3.06 14.34
C PHE A 60 -1.50 2.23 14.99
N ASP A 61 -0.28 2.74 14.85
CA ASP A 61 0.97 2.12 15.28
C ASP A 61 1.64 3.00 16.35
N GLY A 62 2.83 2.60 16.82
CA GLY A 62 3.56 3.32 17.87
C GLY A 62 3.79 4.80 17.56
N ILE A 63 3.88 5.16 16.28
CA ILE A 63 4.08 6.54 15.81
C ILE A 63 2.86 7.41 16.12
N ALA A 64 1.65 6.99 15.71
CA ALA A 64 0.42 7.75 15.96
C ALA A 64 0.09 7.83 17.46
N ILE A 65 0.35 6.76 18.21
CA ILE A 65 0.19 6.72 19.67
C ILE A 65 1.21 7.65 20.34
N GLY A 66 2.47 7.64 19.90
CA GLY A 66 3.53 8.52 20.38
C GLY A 66 3.22 9.98 20.12
N TYR A 67 2.72 10.31 18.93
CA TYR A 67 2.24 11.64 18.60
C TYR A 67 1.07 12.05 19.51
N GLY A 68 0.05 11.19 19.66
CA GLY A 68 -1.07 11.45 20.56
C GLY A 68 -0.63 11.71 22.00
N LYS A 69 0.31 10.92 22.50
CA LYS A 69 0.88 11.09 23.84
C LYS A 69 1.68 12.39 23.98
N SER A 70 2.45 12.77 22.96
CA SER A 70 3.22 14.03 22.94
C SER A 70 2.34 15.28 23.01
N GLN A 71 1.11 15.16 22.53
CA GLN A 71 0.11 16.23 22.53
C GLN A 71 -0.80 16.22 23.76
N GLY A 72 -0.48 15.37 24.76
CA GLY A 72 -1.20 15.34 26.03
C GLY A 72 -2.42 14.44 26.07
N LEU A 73 -2.62 13.51 25.11
CA LEU A 73 -3.70 12.52 25.27
C LEU A 73 -3.33 11.48 26.33
N SER A 74 -4.31 11.18 27.19
CA SER A 74 -4.18 10.11 28.19
C SER A 74 -4.11 8.73 27.53
N ALA A 75 -3.37 7.81 28.15
CA ALA A 75 -3.19 6.45 27.65
C ALA A 75 -4.53 5.68 27.50
N THR A 76 -5.51 5.95 28.36
CA THR A 76 -6.84 5.36 28.28
C THR A 76 -7.53 5.68 26.96
N TRP A 77 -7.48 6.93 26.51
CA TRP A 77 -8.11 7.37 25.27
C TRP A 77 -7.40 6.83 24.04
N LEU A 78 -6.07 6.80 24.07
CA LEU A 78 -5.28 6.15 23.01
C LEU A 78 -5.65 4.67 22.89
N GLY A 79 -5.89 3.98 24.01
CA GLY A 79 -6.38 2.61 24.05
C GLY A 79 -7.80 2.45 23.47
N ILE A 80 -8.74 3.31 23.86
CA ILE A 80 -10.12 3.29 23.35
C ILE A 80 -10.15 3.50 21.83
N LEU A 81 -9.43 4.51 21.34
CA LEU A 81 -9.33 4.80 19.91
C LEU A 81 -8.70 3.63 19.13
N ARG A 82 -7.71 2.95 19.73
CA ARG A 82 -7.09 1.74 19.14
C ARG A 82 -8.11 0.61 19.00
N SER A 83 -8.92 0.40 20.03
CA SER A 83 -9.97 -0.62 20.03
C SER A 83 -11.05 -0.33 18.98
N ILE A 84 -11.46 0.94 18.83
CA ILE A 84 -12.38 1.36 17.77
C ILE A 84 -11.76 1.06 16.40
N GLY A 85 -10.50 1.43 16.17
CA GLY A 85 -9.80 1.12 14.91
C GLY A 85 -9.69 -0.38 14.63
N SER A 86 -9.56 -1.22 15.67
CA SER A 86 -9.57 -2.68 15.53
C SER A 86 -10.96 -3.22 15.15
N ALA A 87 -12.02 -2.72 15.78
CA ALA A 87 -13.40 -3.08 15.46
C ALA A 87 -13.75 -2.68 14.01
N CYS A 88 -13.36 -1.47 13.60
CA CYS A 88 -13.46 -1.00 12.22
C CYS A 88 -12.70 -1.92 11.25
N GLY A 89 -11.50 -2.40 11.60
CA GLY A 89 -10.75 -3.35 10.79
C GLY A 89 -11.50 -4.68 10.56
N ILE A 90 -12.07 -5.27 11.62
CA ILE A 90 -12.88 -6.49 11.53
C ILE A 90 -14.13 -6.27 10.67
N ALA A 91 -14.82 -5.14 10.87
CA ALA A 91 -15.98 -4.78 10.06
C ALA A 91 -15.61 -4.60 8.57
N GLY A 92 -14.40 -4.11 8.28
CA GLY A 92 -13.86 -4.01 6.92
C GLY A 92 -13.73 -5.37 6.23
N VAL A 93 -13.27 -6.41 6.95
CA VAL A 93 -13.18 -7.78 6.43
C VAL A 93 -14.57 -8.38 6.14
N LEU A 94 -15.53 -8.21 7.06
CA LEU A 94 -16.91 -8.69 6.83
C LEU A 94 -17.58 -8.00 5.64
N THR A 95 -17.31 -6.70 5.49
CA THR A 95 -17.82 -5.95 4.36
C THR A 95 -17.13 -6.38 3.05
N TYR A 96 -15.83 -6.74 3.10
CA TYR A 96 -15.11 -7.28 1.95
C TYR A 96 -15.75 -8.56 1.40
N THR A 97 -16.00 -9.55 2.25
CA THR A 97 -16.57 -10.84 1.83
C THR A 97 -17.97 -10.67 1.22
N THR A 98 -18.74 -9.73 1.77
CA THR A 98 -20.08 -9.39 1.25
C THR A 98 -19.98 -8.70 -0.12
N LEU A 99 -19.05 -7.77 -0.30
CA LEU A 99 -18.89 -7.06 -1.57
C LEU A 99 -18.29 -7.95 -2.66
N GLU A 100 -17.34 -8.81 -2.31
CA GLU A 100 -16.70 -9.77 -3.22
C GLU A 100 -17.73 -10.69 -3.88
N THR A 101 -18.61 -11.30 -3.09
CA THR A 101 -19.65 -12.22 -3.56
C THR A 101 -20.69 -11.57 -4.47
N ASN A 102 -21.00 -10.29 -4.26
CA ASN A 102 -22.04 -9.59 -5.00
C ASN A 102 -21.55 -8.79 -6.22
N ILE A 103 -20.37 -8.18 -6.15
CA ILE A 103 -19.93 -7.13 -7.09
C ILE A 103 -18.63 -7.53 -7.83
N GLY A 104 -17.93 -8.54 -7.32
CA GLY A 104 -16.68 -9.06 -7.86
C GLY A 104 -15.44 -8.25 -7.45
N VAL A 105 -14.31 -8.94 -7.35
CA VAL A 105 -13.05 -8.46 -6.75
C VAL A 105 -12.57 -7.11 -7.28
N ARG A 106 -12.62 -6.90 -8.60
CA ARG A 106 -12.14 -5.65 -9.23
C ARG A 106 -12.92 -4.41 -8.79
N ARG A 107 -14.24 -4.55 -8.63
CA ARG A 107 -15.11 -3.44 -8.19
C ARG A 107 -15.02 -3.27 -6.67
N THR A 108 -14.93 -4.36 -5.92
CA THR A 108 -14.69 -4.33 -4.47
C THR A 108 -13.39 -3.58 -4.13
N GLY A 109 -12.30 -3.84 -4.85
CA GLY A 109 -11.04 -3.12 -4.66
C GLY A 109 -11.14 -1.63 -4.97
N LEU A 110 -11.95 -1.24 -5.97
CA LEU A 110 -12.21 0.17 -6.28
C LEU A 110 -13.02 0.84 -5.16
N ILE A 111 -14.07 0.20 -4.67
CA ILE A 111 -14.90 0.71 -3.57
C ILE A 111 -14.07 0.84 -2.29
N GLY A 112 -13.22 -0.15 -1.99
CA GLY A 112 -12.31 -0.10 -0.85
C GLY A 112 -11.34 1.08 -0.94
N LEU A 113 -10.70 1.27 -2.08
CA LEU A 113 -9.77 2.38 -2.31
C LEU A 113 -10.44 3.76 -2.33
N LEU A 114 -11.69 3.86 -2.81
CA LEU A 114 -12.50 5.08 -2.74
C LEU A 114 -12.90 5.39 -1.29
N THR A 115 -13.37 4.39 -0.57
CA THR A 115 -13.76 4.49 0.85
C THR A 115 -12.55 4.92 1.69
N GLN A 116 -11.34 4.47 1.33
CA GLN A 116 -10.10 4.90 1.97
C GLN A 116 -9.78 6.39 1.78
N GLN A 117 -10.27 7.07 0.74
CA GLN A 117 -9.96 8.49 0.54
C GLN A 117 -10.65 9.40 1.57
N PHE A 118 -11.87 9.08 1.99
CA PHE A 118 -12.63 9.95 2.91
C PHE A 118 -11.92 10.16 4.26
N PRO A 119 -11.46 9.11 4.97
CA PRO A 119 -10.74 9.28 6.23
C PRO A 119 -9.40 10.01 6.06
N LEU A 120 -8.76 9.91 4.89
CA LEU A 120 -7.50 10.61 4.61
C LEU A 120 -7.72 12.11 4.50
N TYR A 121 -8.81 12.55 3.87
CA TYR A 121 -9.16 13.97 3.85
C TYR A 121 -9.42 14.51 5.26
N VAL A 122 -10.04 13.71 6.14
CA VAL A 122 -10.20 14.07 7.57
C VAL A 122 -8.83 14.20 8.26
N CYS A 123 -7.89 13.29 7.98
CA CYS A 123 -6.53 13.36 8.53
C CYS A 123 -5.79 14.61 8.05
N ILE A 124 -5.90 14.99 6.78
CA ILE A 124 -5.28 16.23 6.27
C ILE A 124 -5.91 17.47 6.91
N ALA A 125 -7.24 17.51 6.97
CA ALA A 125 -7.97 18.63 7.57
C ALA A 125 -7.59 18.83 9.04
N SER A 126 -7.32 17.73 9.77
CA SER A 126 -6.91 17.79 11.18
C SER A 126 -5.60 18.54 11.44
N ILE A 127 -4.72 18.66 10.44
CA ILE A 127 -3.45 19.41 10.56
C ILE A 127 -3.71 20.91 10.76
N TRP A 128 -4.82 21.42 10.21
CA TRP A 128 -5.19 22.84 10.24
C TRP A 128 -6.13 23.18 11.40
N LEU A 129 -6.49 22.21 12.23
CA LEU A 129 -7.34 22.43 13.40
C LEU A 129 -6.55 23.06 14.55
N PRO A 130 -7.22 23.86 15.41
CA PRO A 130 -6.57 24.50 16.54
C PRO A 130 -5.97 23.46 17.48
N GLY A 131 -4.74 23.72 17.96
CA GLY A 131 -3.97 22.76 18.76
C GLY A 131 -3.02 21.87 17.97
N SER A 132 -2.93 22.03 16.65
CA SER A 132 -1.88 21.40 15.85
C SER A 132 -0.53 22.12 16.08
N PRO A 133 0.56 21.40 16.40
CA PRO A 133 1.92 21.96 16.55
C PRO A 133 2.62 22.21 15.20
N PHE A 134 1.86 22.29 14.10
CA PHE A 134 2.39 22.24 12.74
C PHE A 134 3.09 23.53 12.34
N ASP A 135 4.42 23.55 12.53
CA ASP A 135 5.31 24.63 12.12
C ASP A 135 6.52 24.07 11.33
N PRO A 136 6.31 23.63 10.08
CA PRO A 136 7.37 22.98 9.30
C PRO A 136 8.50 23.94 8.90
N PHE A 137 8.16 25.18 8.54
CA PHE A 137 9.12 26.15 8.00
C PHE A 137 10.16 26.55 9.05
N ASN A 138 9.71 26.89 10.26
CA ASN A 138 10.61 27.23 11.37
C ASN A 138 11.54 26.05 11.73
N TYR A 139 11.02 24.82 11.69
CA TYR A 139 11.84 23.64 11.96
C TYR A 139 12.95 23.44 10.92
N PHE A 140 12.62 23.56 9.63
CA PHE A 140 13.62 23.37 8.56
C PHE A 140 14.66 24.50 8.53
N GLU A 141 14.29 25.72 8.94
CA GLU A 141 15.24 26.83 9.11
C GLU A 141 16.18 26.63 10.31
N GLU A 142 15.69 26.03 11.40
CA GLU A 142 16.49 25.69 12.58
C GLU A 142 17.24 24.35 12.46
N LEU A 143 17.03 23.59 11.38
CA LEU A 143 17.55 22.24 11.22
C LEU A 143 19.06 22.25 11.01
N THR A 144 19.80 21.98 12.10
CA THR A 144 21.24 21.71 12.04
C THR A 144 21.53 20.25 12.44
N LEU A 145 22.48 19.60 11.76
CA LEU A 145 22.88 18.22 12.07
C LEU A 145 23.25 17.99 13.55
N PRO A 146 23.94 18.92 14.24
CA PRO A 146 24.22 18.78 15.67
C PRO A 146 22.97 18.80 16.56
N MET A 147 21.99 19.65 16.25
CA MET A 147 20.71 19.72 16.98
C MET A 147 19.91 18.45 16.77
N TRP A 148 19.80 17.98 15.52
CA TRP A 148 19.16 16.72 15.18
C TRP A 148 19.79 15.54 15.93
N TRP A 149 21.12 15.43 15.92
CA TRP A 149 21.83 14.35 16.62
C TRP A 149 21.62 14.40 18.15
N LYS A 150 21.49 15.60 18.72
CA LYS A 150 21.17 15.76 20.15
C LYS A 150 19.75 15.26 20.45
N GLN A 151 18.75 15.70 19.69
CA GLN A 151 17.36 15.25 19.83
C GLN A 151 17.23 13.74 19.67
N PHE A 152 17.89 13.17 18.66
CA PHE A 152 17.92 11.73 18.43
C PHE A 152 18.48 10.99 19.66
N LYS A 153 19.64 11.41 20.18
CA LYS A 153 20.23 10.79 21.38
C LYS A 153 19.35 10.96 22.63
N ASP A 154 18.71 12.11 22.80
CA ASP A 154 17.82 12.36 23.93
C ASP A 154 16.57 11.47 23.86
N ALA A 155 16.08 11.11 22.67
CA ALA A 155 14.98 10.15 22.52
C ALA A 155 15.30 8.73 23.03
N PHE A 156 16.58 8.33 23.05
CA PHE A 156 17.00 7.03 23.61
C PHE A 156 17.32 7.07 25.11
N ARG A 157 17.28 8.25 25.74
CA ARG A 157 17.54 8.38 27.18
C ARG A 157 16.28 7.98 27.95
N PHE A 158 16.30 6.79 28.54
CA PHE A 158 15.26 6.35 29.47
C PHE A 158 15.41 7.07 30.82
N THR A 159 14.63 8.12 31.05
CA THR A 159 14.42 8.70 32.38
C THR A 159 13.19 8.05 33.02
N PRO A 160 13.35 7.17 34.04
CA PRO A 160 12.21 6.61 34.75
C PRO A 160 11.52 7.75 35.50
N THR A 161 10.38 8.18 34.99
CA THR A 161 9.63 9.29 35.56
C THR A 161 8.45 8.72 36.32
N ASN A 162 8.50 8.76 37.66
CA ASN A 162 7.38 8.44 38.55
C ASN A 162 6.33 9.57 38.49
N ARG A 163 5.74 9.79 37.32
CA ARG A 163 4.66 10.75 37.12
C ARG A 163 3.34 10.01 37.09
N THR A 164 2.66 9.96 38.22
CA THR A 164 1.21 9.78 38.28
C THR A 164 0.53 11.07 37.82
N GLU A 165 0.78 11.49 36.58
CA GLU A 165 0.07 12.61 35.98
C GLU A 165 -1.31 12.12 35.56
N THR A 166 -2.31 12.38 36.42
CA THR A 166 -3.71 12.30 36.04
C THR A 166 -4.00 13.40 35.04
N VAL A 167 -3.79 13.10 33.76
CA VAL A 167 -4.18 13.99 32.66
C VAL A 167 -5.70 14.12 32.65
N THR A 168 -6.21 15.22 33.20
CA THR A 168 -7.63 15.56 33.18
C THR A 168 -7.94 16.26 31.86
N ILE A 169 -8.77 15.64 31.03
CA ILE A 169 -9.24 16.21 29.76
C ILE A 169 -10.56 16.92 30.03
N ASP A 170 -10.63 18.21 29.71
CA ASP A 170 -11.88 18.96 29.74
C ASP A 170 -12.59 18.81 28.38
N TRP A 171 -13.66 18.01 28.36
CA TRP A 171 -14.45 17.70 27.18
C TRP A 171 -15.31 18.86 26.69
N SER A 172 -15.60 19.83 27.57
CA SER A 172 -16.40 20.99 27.20
C SER A 172 -15.63 21.96 26.30
N THR A 173 -14.32 22.07 26.53
CA THR A 173 -13.43 22.99 25.80
C THR A 173 -12.48 22.28 24.84
N TRP A 174 -12.49 20.95 24.78
CA TRP A 174 -11.53 20.14 24.02
C TRP A 174 -10.08 20.50 24.36
N THR A 175 -9.79 20.77 25.63
CA THR A 175 -8.45 21.17 26.08
C THR A 175 -7.87 20.16 27.07
N SER A 176 -6.56 19.96 26.97
CA SER A 176 -5.75 19.26 27.96
C SER A 176 -4.62 20.18 28.39
N ASN A 177 -4.55 20.49 29.69
CA ASN A 177 -3.51 21.36 30.26
C ASN A 177 -3.35 22.72 29.53
N GLY A 178 -4.46 23.31 29.05
CA GLY A 178 -4.46 24.59 28.33
C GLY A 178 -4.18 24.53 26.83
N HIS A 179 -3.89 23.35 26.26
CA HIS A 179 -3.72 23.13 24.82
C HIS A 179 -4.93 22.42 24.21
N SER A 180 -5.37 22.87 23.04
CA SER A 180 -6.48 22.21 22.31
C SER A 180 -6.04 20.84 21.78
N ILE A 181 -6.84 19.80 22.04
CA ILE A 181 -6.56 18.41 21.61
C ILE A 181 -7.42 17.97 20.42
N ILE A 182 -8.25 18.87 19.90
CA ILE A 182 -9.21 18.60 18.82
C ILE A 182 -8.52 18.10 17.54
N SER A 183 -7.38 18.68 17.16
CA SER A 183 -6.59 18.26 15.99
C SER A 183 -6.15 16.80 16.10
N VAL A 184 -5.58 16.43 17.24
CA VAL A 184 -5.03 15.10 17.51
C VAL A 184 -6.11 14.06 17.65
N PHE A 185 -7.22 14.40 18.31
CA PHE A 185 -8.37 13.52 18.42
C PHE A 185 -9.00 13.27 17.05
N ALA A 186 -9.20 14.31 16.23
CA ALA A 186 -9.71 14.19 14.87
C ALA A 186 -8.78 13.34 13.99
N LEU A 187 -7.46 13.52 14.12
CA LEU A 187 -6.46 12.70 13.43
C LEU A 187 -6.56 11.22 13.81
N LEU A 188 -6.60 10.90 15.10
CA LEU A 188 -6.66 9.52 15.58
C LEU A 188 -7.98 8.84 15.24
N MET A 189 -9.10 9.58 15.28
CA MET A 189 -10.39 9.11 14.78
C MET A 189 -10.33 8.86 13.27
N GLY A 190 -9.72 9.76 12.50
CA GLY A 190 -9.47 9.58 11.07
C GLY A 190 -8.67 8.31 10.77
N ILE A 191 -7.60 8.05 11.54
CA ILE A 191 -6.80 6.82 11.45
C ILE A 191 -7.62 5.57 11.82
N ALA A 192 -8.44 5.64 12.87
CA ALA A 192 -9.32 4.55 13.28
C ALA A 192 -10.34 4.19 12.20
N PHE A 193 -11.00 5.19 11.59
CA PHE A 193 -11.91 4.98 10.47
C PHE A 193 -11.18 4.57 9.19
N ALA A 194 -9.97 5.07 8.95
CA ALA A 194 -9.15 4.65 7.81
C ALA A 194 -8.89 3.14 7.82
N ARG A 195 -8.81 2.49 9.00
CA ARG A 195 -8.64 1.03 9.10
C ARG A 195 -9.80 0.22 8.54
N PHE A 196 -11.02 0.77 8.48
CA PHE A 196 -12.16 0.10 7.85
C PHE A 196 -11.93 -0.12 6.34
N GLY A 197 -11.50 0.94 5.63
CA GLY A 197 -11.36 0.90 4.17
C GLY A 197 -9.97 0.51 3.66
N ARG A 198 -8.91 0.93 4.36
CA ARG A 198 -7.54 0.91 3.85
C ARG A 198 -6.87 -0.45 3.85
N LEU A 199 -6.89 -1.13 5.00
CA LEU A 199 -5.95 -2.23 5.21
C LEU A 199 -6.55 -3.58 4.81
N TYR A 200 -7.86 -3.74 4.89
CA TYR A 200 -8.47 -5.04 4.63
C TYR A 200 -9.10 -5.13 3.25
N MET A 201 -9.92 -4.17 2.81
CA MET A 201 -10.54 -4.30 1.48
C MET A 201 -9.55 -4.16 0.33
N ALA A 202 -8.71 -3.12 0.33
CA ALA A 202 -7.81 -2.87 -0.80
C ALA A 202 -6.71 -3.94 -0.89
N ASP A 203 -6.13 -4.33 0.25
CA ASP A 203 -5.08 -5.35 0.32
C ASP A 203 -5.63 -6.75 -0.03
N LEU A 204 -6.79 -7.14 0.52
CA LEU A 204 -7.43 -8.42 0.18
C LEU A 204 -7.83 -8.45 -1.30
N SER A 205 -8.40 -7.35 -1.84
CA SER A 205 -8.78 -7.27 -3.25
C SER A 205 -7.57 -7.43 -4.17
N ILE A 206 -6.48 -6.70 -3.93
CA ILE A 206 -5.30 -6.73 -4.80
C ILE A 206 -4.57 -8.06 -4.66
N THR A 207 -4.49 -8.61 -3.44
CA THR A 207 -3.96 -9.94 -3.20
C THR A 207 -4.78 -11.00 -3.94
N GLN A 208 -6.10 -10.95 -3.88
CA GLN A 208 -6.96 -11.88 -4.61
C GLN A 208 -6.84 -11.73 -6.12
N ILE A 209 -6.82 -10.49 -6.64
CA ILE A 209 -6.54 -10.23 -8.06
C ILE A 209 -5.19 -10.85 -8.47
N MET A 210 -4.18 -10.77 -7.61
CA MET A 210 -2.88 -11.38 -7.85
C MET A 210 -2.92 -12.90 -7.81
N GLN A 211 -3.73 -13.52 -6.95
CA GLN A 211 -3.93 -14.97 -6.93
C GLN A 211 -4.64 -15.48 -8.19
N GLU A 212 -5.66 -14.77 -8.66
CA GLU A 212 -6.48 -15.14 -9.82
C GLU A 212 -5.71 -15.00 -11.15
N MET A 213 -4.84 -14.01 -11.26
CA MET A 213 -4.20 -13.65 -12.53
C MET A 213 -2.79 -14.26 -12.68
N VAL A 214 -2.12 -14.63 -11.60
CA VAL A 214 -0.75 -15.18 -11.64
C VAL A 214 -0.77 -16.71 -11.72
N PRO A 215 -0.10 -17.33 -12.71
CA PRO A 215 0.00 -18.78 -12.82
C PRO A 215 0.65 -19.42 -11.59
N GLU A 216 0.17 -20.60 -11.18
CA GLU A 216 0.61 -21.30 -9.95
C GLU A 216 2.13 -21.49 -9.88
N ARG A 217 2.77 -21.80 -11.02
CA ARG A 217 4.23 -21.98 -11.12
C ARG A 217 5.05 -20.75 -10.73
N GLN A 218 4.49 -19.55 -10.92
CA GLN A 218 5.20 -18.27 -10.70
C GLN A 218 4.64 -17.50 -9.50
N ARG A 219 3.53 -17.95 -8.90
CA ARG A 219 2.84 -17.26 -7.81
C ARG A 219 3.76 -16.98 -6.64
N GLY A 220 4.48 -17.98 -6.13
CA GLY A 220 5.40 -17.79 -4.99
C GLY A 220 6.49 -16.76 -5.27
N THR A 221 6.99 -16.69 -6.51
CA THR A 221 8.00 -15.71 -6.92
C THR A 221 7.43 -14.29 -6.99
N VAL A 222 6.27 -14.12 -7.64
CA VAL A 222 5.60 -12.82 -7.77
C VAL A 222 5.17 -12.27 -6.41
N PHE A 223 4.60 -13.13 -5.55
CA PHE A 223 4.24 -12.77 -4.17
C PHE A 223 5.47 -12.38 -3.34
N GLY A 224 6.58 -13.11 -3.48
CA GLY A 224 7.82 -12.76 -2.79
C GLY A 224 8.38 -11.39 -3.19
N VAL A 225 8.38 -11.07 -4.49
CA VAL A 225 8.81 -9.73 -4.95
C VAL A 225 7.84 -8.65 -4.46
N GLN A 226 6.54 -8.89 -4.54
CA GLN A 226 5.53 -7.95 -4.07
C GLN A 226 5.69 -7.65 -2.57
N ASP A 227 5.81 -8.67 -1.74
CA ASP A 227 6.00 -8.49 -0.30
C ASP A 227 7.30 -7.72 -0.01
N SER A 228 8.40 -8.05 -0.71
CA SER A 228 9.65 -7.30 -0.57
C SER A 228 9.52 -5.81 -0.95
N ALA A 229 8.69 -5.49 -1.95
CA ALA A 229 8.41 -4.11 -2.35
C ALA A 229 7.55 -3.39 -1.30
N CYS A 230 6.52 -4.04 -0.75
CA CYS A 230 5.74 -3.50 0.37
C CYS A 230 6.62 -3.22 1.59
N GLN A 231 7.51 -4.16 1.96
CA GLN A 231 8.44 -3.97 3.07
C GLN A 231 9.44 -2.85 2.81
N PHE A 232 9.92 -2.70 1.57
CA PHE A 232 10.78 -1.58 1.19
C PHE A 232 10.12 -0.22 1.50
N PHE A 233 8.85 -0.03 1.10
CA PHE A 233 8.11 1.19 1.42
C PHE A 233 7.79 1.33 2.91
N SER A 234 7.55 0.23 3.62
CA SER A 234 7.36 0.24 5.08
C SER A 234 8.62 0.72 5.82
N VAL A 235 9.79 0.21 5.42
CA VAL A 235 11.09 0.64 5.96
C VAL A 235 11.39 2.08 5.58
N LEU A 236 11.06 2.50 4.35
CA LEU A 236 11.23 3.89 3.92
C LEU A 236 10.39 4.86 4.78
N LYS A 237 9.17 4.46 5.14
CA LYS A 237 8.32 5.20 6.09
C LYS A 237 9.00 5.30 7.45
N ASP A 238 9.51 4.20 7.99
CA ASP A 238 10.20 4.20 9.29
C ASP A 238 11.45 5.06 9.27
N LEU A 239 12.22 5.03 8.18
CA LEU A 239 13.37 5.91 7.97
C LEU A 239 12.95 7.39 7.95
N MET A 240 11.85 7.72 7.28
CA MET A 240 11.32 9.09 7.24
C MET A 240 10.96 9.62 8.63
N VAL A 241 10.41 8.75 9.49
CA VAL A 241 10.07 9.07 10.89
C VAL A 241 11.33 9.26 11.74
N ILE A 242 12.39 8.50 11.47
CA ILE A 242 13.69 8.67 12.15
C ILE A 242 14.34 10.00 11.76
N ILE A 243 14.24 10.40 10.49
CA ILE A 243 14.78 11.68 10.01
C ILE A 243 14.04 12.86 10.67
N LEU A 244 12.72 12.73 10.89
CA LEU A 244 11.86 13.77 11.43
C LEU A 244 11.21 13.35 12.77
N PRO A 245 11.97 13.36 13.88
CA PRO A 245 11.49 12.85 15.17
C PRO A 245 10.55 13.81 15.93
N ASP A 246 10.47 15.09 15.52
CA ASP A 246 9.75 16.13 16.26
C ASP A 246 8.24 16.16 15.92
N PRO A 247 7.32 16.17 16.91
CA PRO A 247 5.88 16.33 16.71
C PRO A 247 5.49 17.52 15.82
N ARG A 248 6.28 18.61 15.79
CA ARG A 248 5.99 19.78 14.94
C ARG A 248 6.04 19.47 13.45
N THR A 249 6.91 18.53 13.07
CA THR A 249 7.08 18.09 11.68
C THR A 249 6.11 16.99 11.29
N PHE A 250 5.38 16.42 12.24
CA PHE A 250 4.50 15.26 12.01
C PHE A 250 3.45 15.51 10.93
N GLY A 251 2.95 16.75 10.83
CA GLY A 251 2.03 17.15 9.74
C GLY A 251 2.63 16.98 8.34
N VAL A 252 3.94 17.20 8.16
CA VAL A 252 4.64 16.96 6.87
C VAL A 252 4.62 15.47 6.54
N LEU A 253 4.84 14.60 7.54
CA LEU A 253 4.79 13.16 7.33
C LEU A 253 3.39 12.69 6.92
N ILE A 254 2.34 13.29 7.49
CA ILE A 254 0.95 13.04 7.10
C ILE A 254 0.72 13.46 5.64
N ILE A 255 1.14 14.66 5.25
CA ILE A 255 0.98 15.18 3.88
C ILE A 255 1.70 14.26 2.88
N VAL A 256 2.97 13.93 3.13
CA VAL A 256 3.74 13.01 2.27
C VAL A 256 3.02 11.66 2.17
N SER A 257 2.60 11.10 3.30
CA SER A 257 1.87 9.83 3.31
C SER A 257 0.59 9.87 2.45
N VAL A 258 -0.19 10.94 2.54
CA VAL A 258 -1.40 11.11 1.73
C VAL A 258 -1.05 11.16 0.24
N LEU A 259 0.01 11.88 -0.15
CA LEU A 259 0.43 11.94 -1.56
C LEU A 259 0.75 10.54 -2.10
N PHE A 260 1.49 9.73 -1.34
CA PHE A 260 1.78 8.34 -1.71
C PHE A 260 0.51 7.50 -1.86
N VAL A 261 -0.50 7.72 -1.02
CA VAL A 261 -1.78 7.03 -1.13
C VAL A 261 -2.58 7.47 -2.35
N ILE A 262 -2.61 8.77 -2.66
CA ILE A 262 -3.25 9.30 -3.86
C ILE A 262 -2.57 8.73 -5.10
N PHE A 263 -1.23 8.67 -5.12
CA PHE A 263 -0.51 8.00 -6.21
C PHE A 263 -0.90 6.53 -6.32
N GLY A 264 -0.90 5.77 -5.22
CA GLY A 264 -1.33 4.38 -5.25
C GLY A 264 -2.76 4.19 -5.77
N PHE A 265 -3.68 5.11 -5.43
CA PHE A 265 -5.03 5.15 -5.99
C PHE A 265 -5.03 5.40 -7.50
N ILE A 266 -4.27 6.38 -7.97
CA ILE A 266 -4.11 6.67 -9.41
C ILE A 266 -3.57 5.45 -10.15
N PHE A 267 -2.53 4.78 -9.63
CA PHE A 267 -1.97 3.56 -10.22
C PHE A 267 -3.01 2.43 -10.34
N TYR A 268 -3.86 2.26 -9.33
CA TYR A 268 -4.96 1.29 -9.37
C TYR A 268 -6.04 1.68 -10.41
N ILE A 269 -6.41 2.95 -10.51
CA ILE A 269 -7.34 3.43 -11.54
C ILE A 269 -6.76 3.21 -12.94
N CYS A 270 -5.48 3.54 -13.16
CA CYS A 270 -4.79 3.27 -14.42
C CYS A 270 -4.80 1.79 -14.77
N TYR A 271 -4.57 0.90 -13.79
CA TYR A 271 -4.71 -0.54 -13.96
C TYR A 271 -6.13 -0.94 -14.41
N LEU A 272 -7.16 -0.42 -13.76
CA LEU A 272 -8.55 -0.70 -14.14
C LEU A 272 -8.89 -0.23 -15.55
N ILE A 273 -8.47 0.98 -15.93
CA ILE A 273 -8.69 1.54 -17.27
C ILE A 273 -7.99 0.67 -18.32
N LYS A 274 -6.72 0.31 -18.09
CA LYS A 274 -5.94 -0.55 -19.00
C LYS A 274 -6.59 -1.93 -19.18
N THR A 275 -7.03 -2.54 -18.08
CA THR A 275 -7.67 -3.86 -18.10
C THR A 275 -9.03 -3.83 -18.78
N ARG A 276 -9.81 -2.75 -18.59
CA ARG A 276 -11.09 -2.53 -19.29
C ARG A 276 -10.88 -2.40 -20.80
N HIS A 277 -9.90 -1.62 -21.23
CA HIS A 277 -9.60 -1.42 -22.65
C HIS A 277 -9.23 -2.74 -23.36
N HIS A 278 -8.37 -3.55 -22.73
CA HIS A 278 -7.98 -4.86 -23.27
C HIS A 278 -9.17 -5.83 -23.39
N SER A 279 -10.08 -5.82 -22.40
CA SER A 279 -11.29 -6.67 -22.43
C SER A 279 -12.28 -6.25 -23.52
N THR A 280 -12.49 -4.95 -23.73
CA THR A 280 -13.37 -4.44 -24.79
C THR A 280 -12.79 -4.70 -26.19
N GLY A 281 -11.48 -4.53 -26.37
CA GLY A 281 -10.79 -4.85 -27.63
C GLY A 281 -10.89 -6.33 -27.99
N TYR A 282 -10.68 -7.23 -27.02
CA TYR A 282 -10.84 -8.66 -27.23
C TYR A 282 -12.28 -9.05 -27.58
N LYS A 283 -13.29 -8.54 -26.86
CA LYS A 283 -14.70 -8.81 -27.19
C LYS A 283 -15.06 -8.34 -28.60
N ARG A 284 -14.57 -7.17 -29.01
CA ARG A 284 -14.80 -6.63 -30.36
C ARG A 284 -14.13 -7.49 -31.43
N SER A 285 -12.90 -7.95 -31.20
CA SER A 285 -12.19 -8.84 -32.13
C SER A 285 -12.81 -10.23 -32.19
N SER A 286 -13.22 -10.80 -31.05
CA SER A 286 -13.92 -12.09 -30.99
C SER A 286 -15.27 -12.03 -31.70
N ASN A 287 -16.04 -10.96 -31.48
CA ASN A 287 -17.31 -10.76 -32.17
C ASN A 287 -17.09 -10.59 -33.69
N ALA A 288 -16.06 -9.86 -34.10
CA ALA A 288 -15.70 -9.73 -35.52
C ALA A 288 -15.29 -11.07 -36.15
N ILE A 289 -14.55 -11.92 -35.43
CA ILE A 289 -14.14 -13.25 -35.90
C ILE A 289 -15.37 -14.18 -36.03
N VAL A 290 -16.28 -14.17 -35.05
CA VAL A 290 -17.53 -14.94 -35.08
C VAL A 290 -18.43 -14.48 -36.23
N GLU A 291 -18.54 -13.17 -36.46
CA GLU A 291 -19.33 -12.60 -37.55
C GLU A 291 -18.73 -12.89 -38.93
N SER A 292 -17.40 -12.99 -39.04
CA SER A 292 -16.71 -13.39 -40.28
C SER A 292 -16.66 -14.91 -40.53
N SER A 293 -17.21 -15.75 -39.65
CA SER A 293 -17.17 -17.20 -39.80
C SER A 293 -18.19 -17.69 -40.84
N PRO A 294 -17.79 -18.54 -41.81
CA PRO A 294 -18.62 -18.90 -42.97
C PRO A 294 -19.95 -19.60 -42.63
N LEU A 295 -20.07 -20.23 -41.45
CA LEU A 295 -21.30 -20.86 -40.98
C LEU A 295 -22.39 -19.86 -40.55
N MET A 296 -22.00 -18.69 -40.02
CA MET A 296 -22.95 -17.61 -39.66
C MET A 296 -23.39 -16.81 -40.89
N GLN A 297 -22.49 -16.64 -41.87
CA GLN A 297 -22.81 -15.97 -43.13
C GLN A 297 -23.81 -16.78 -43.96
N SER A 298 -23.63 -18.10 -44.06
CA SER A 298 -24.57 -19.01 -44.74
C SER A 298 -25.98 -18.94 -44.13
N GLY A 299 -26.10 -18.92 -42.79
CA GLY A 299 -27.40 -18.82 -42.12
C GLY A 299 -28.11 -17.48 -42.37
N LYS A 300 -27.36 -16.36 -42.43
CA LYS A 300 -27.91 -15.04 -42.77
C LYS A 300 -28.36 -14.96 -44.23
N ASP A 301 -27.60 -15.55 -45.15
CA ASP A 301 -27.93 -15.57 -46.57
C ASP A 301 -29.16 -16.45 -46.87
N ASP A 302 -29.33 -17.56 -46.12
CA ASP A 302 -30.50 -18.43 -46.18
C ASP A 302 -31.76 -17.75 -45.62
N GLU A 303 -31.64 -17.00 -44.52
CA GLU A 303 -32.74 -16.26 -43.89
C GLU A 303 -33.22 -15.09 -44.77
N ILE A 304 -32.29 -14.33 -45.37
CA ILE A 304 -32.60 -13.28 -46.36
C ILE A 304 -33.26 -13.88 -47.61
N SER A 305 -32.81 -15.05 -48.05
CA SER A 305 -33.40 -15.76 -49.20
C SER A 305 -34.82 -16.27 -48.90
N ALA A 306 -35.12 -16.65 -47.66
CA ALA A 306 -36.46 -17.04 -47.22
C ALA A 306 -37.40 -15.83 -47.13
N GLU A 307 -36.95 -14.71 -46.57
CA GLU A 307 -37.74 -13.48 -46.44
C GLU A 307 -38.04 -12.84 -47.81
N GLN A 308 -37.08 -12.90 -48.75
CA GLN A 308 -37.29 -12.49 -50.15
C GLN A 308 -38.29 -13.39 -50.90
N ARG A 309 -38.37 -14.69 -50.56
CA ARG A 309 -39.37 -15.61 -51.12
C ARG A 309 -40.76 -15.34 -50.56
N GLU A 310 -40.87 -15.05 -49.27
CA GLU A 310 -42.15 -14.73 -48.63
C GLU A 310 -42.75 -13.43 -49.19
N ASN A 311 -41.93 -12.39 -49.38
CA ASN A 311 -42.40 -11.12 -49.94
C ASN A 311 -42.85 -11.21 -51.41
N LYS A 312 -42.23 -12.09 -52.22
CA LYS A 312 -42.67 -12.36 -53.60
C LYS A 312 -43.98 -13.15 -53.71
N THR A 313 -44.39 -13.83 -52.64
CA THR A 313 -45.61 -14.65 -52.65
C THR A 313 -46.85 -13.82 -52.24
N ASN A 314 -46.62 -12.63 -51.65
CA ASN A 314 -47.65 -11.70 -51.20
C ASN A 314 -47.88 -10.49 -52.15
N THR A 315 -47.38 -10.56 -53.39
CA THR A 315 -47.67 -9.60 -54.48
C THR A 315 -48.36 -10.31 -55.64
#